data_AF-A0A8X8CL35-F1
#
_entry.id   AF-A0A8X8CL35-F1
#
_cell.length_a   1.000
_cell.length_b   1.000
_cell.length_c   1.000
_cell.angle_alpha   90.00
_cell.angle_beta   90.00
_cell.angle_gamma   90.00
#
_symmetry.space_group_name_H-M   'P 1'
#
loop_
_entity.id
_entity.type
_entity.pdbx_description
1 polymer ?
#
loop_
_entity_poly.entity_id
_entity_poly.type
_entity_poly.pdbx_seq_one_letter_code
_entity_poly.pdbx_strand_id
1 'polypeptide(L)'
;MPSHILPVTNPNLHSSKQHSYLRIDPTTMPLKQNDPITSTRLVSSPFEDETIISVRPLLSRTPSFAGTTTTSSSASYQQRRRRVASENSLSSLSDEAIGQRQSLAREVDHAAPETFLLTRLSLKLLGYMGILVQYEKLELLRSIRIYSMDEWIRNEGLFSILLCNCSWAALVASVSNVENSGDFEGQFFMAESCEIRLVGYRWIMRFLALGCYSLMLFPGFIQVGYYYFFSGRVLRSIVYGDQPRNRLDLYLPKNTDGPKPVVAFVTGGAWIIGYKAWGSLLGQQLSERDIMVACIDYRNYPQGTMSNMVEDASKGISFVCNKIAEYGGDPNRVYLMGQSAGGHIAACALVEQAIKEAGEGGSTTWSVLQIKTYFGLSGGYNLFNLVDYFHSRGLYRSIFLSIMEGEESLRRFSPEVIVQDPNLKKAVSLLPPIVLFHGTADYSIPADSSKSFAETLQSVGVRAESILYEGKTHTDLFLQDPMRGGNDRMFEDLVSIIHSDDREAQAKDEVAPPRRRLVPEFMLQLAHRVSPF
;
A
#
# COMPACT_ATOMS: atom_id res chain seq x y z
N MET A 1 -33.73 48.69 -4.78
CA MET A 1 -34.55 49.57 -5.64
C MET A 1 -33.61 50.57 -6.29
N PRO A 2 -33.68 50.81 -7.61
CA PRO A 2 -34.43 50.06 -8.62
C PRO A 2 -33.78 48.67 -8.89
N SER A 3 -34.41 47.57 -9.37
CA SER A 3 -35.71 47.30 -10.04
C SER A 3 -35.75 47.64 -11.54
N HIS A 4 -36.38 46.86 -12.45
CA HIS A 4 -36.91 45.48 -12.39
C HIS A 4 -37.28 45.03 -13.84
N ILE A 5 -38.06 43.93 -13.99
CA ILE A 5 -38.92 43.57 -15.14
C ILE A 5 -38.24 42.89 -16.36
N LEU A 6 -38.33 41.55 -16.38
CA LEU A 6 -38.82 40.78 -17.54
C LEU A 6 -40.36 40.93 -17.60
N PRO A 7 -41.03 40.73 -18.76
CA PRO A 7 -41.71 39.43 -18.92
C PRO A 7 -41.93 38.91 -20.36
N VAL A 8 -41.82 37.58 -20.49
CA VAL A 8 -42.80 36.65 -21.12
C VAL A 8 -43.48 37.03 -22.45
N THR A 9 -43.31 36.18 -23.48
CA THR A 9 -44.46 35.50 -24.14
C THR A 9 -44.04 34.25 -24.93
N ASN A 10 -44.96 33.28 -25.04
CA ASN A 10 -44.81 32.02 -25.77
C ASN A 10 -46.12 31.71 -26.51
N PRO A 11 -46.12 31.37 -27.82
CA PRO A 11 -47.33 30.97 -28.54
C PRO A 11 -47.37 29.45 -28.82
N ASN A 12 -48.28 28.73 -28.16
CA ASN A 12 -48.68 27.36 -28.53
C ASN A 12 -49.79 27.39 -29.58
N LEU A 13 -49.70 26.54 -30.61
CA LEU A 13 -50.85 26.14 -31.44
C LEU A 13 -50.50 24.93 -32.33
N HIS A 14 -51.38 23.99 -32.69
CA HIS A 14 -52.43 23.26 -31.94
C HIS A 14 -52.96 22.13 -32.86
N SER A 15 -52.95 20.85 -32.47
CA SER A 15 -53.84 19.78 -32.98
C SER A 15 -53.38 18.39 -32.48
N SER A 16 -54.18 17.40 -32.08
CA SER A 16 -55.42 17.31 -31.28
C SER A 16 -56.27 16.08 -31.71
N LYS A 17 -56.26 15.02 -30.89
CA LYS A 17 -57.26 13.92 -30.72
C LYS A 17 -56.69 13.03 -29.60
N GLN A 18 -57.27 12.79 -28.42
CA GLN A 18 -58.66 12.45 -28.01
C GLN A 18 -59.20 11.18 -28.70
N HIS A 19 -59.70 10.15 -28.01
CA HIS A 19 -59.92 9.89 -26.55
C HIS A 19 -59.57 8.39 -26.25
N SER A 20 -59.68 7.78 -25.06
CA SER A 20 -60.61 7.89 -23.91
C SER A 20 -59.98 7.45 -22.56
N TYR A 21 -60.76 7.47 -21.48
CA TYR A 21 -60.41 6.87 -20.16
C TYR A 21 -61.02 5.47 -19.99
N LEU A 22 -60.44 4.64 -19.11
CA LEU A 22 -61.19 3.86 -18.11
C LEU A 22 -60.27 3.46 -16.94
N ARG A 23 -60.86 3.29 -15.73
CA ARG A 23 -60.16 3.11 -14.45
C ARG A 23 -61.03 2.24 -13.54
N ILE A 24 -60.64 1.00 -13.28
CA ILE A 24 -61.34 0.06 -12.39
C ILE A 24 -60.32 -0.74 -11.58
N ASP A 25 -60.63 -0.95 -10.30
CA ASP A 25 -59.87 -1.68 -9.29
C ASP A 25 -60.87 -2.02 -8.14
N PRO A 26 -60.58 -2.96 -7.21
CA PRO A 26 -60.49 -4.41 -7.36
C PRO A 26 -61.64 -5.16 -6.67
N THR A 27 -61.83 -6.48 -6.90
CA THR A 27 -62.67 -7.33 -5.98
C THR A 27 -62.46 -8.86 -6.09
N THR A 28 -62.21 -9.51 -4.94
CA THR A 28 -62.60 -10.88 -4.49
C THR A 28 -62.52 -12.12 -5.41
N MET A 29 -61.53 -12.97 -5.13
CA MET A 29 -61.59 -14.39 -4.66
C MET A 29 -62.89 -15.24 -4.82
N PRO A 30 -62.75 -16.57 -4.96
CA PRO A 30 -63.00 -17.41 -3.76
C PRO A 30 -61.96 -18.53 -3.52
N LEU A 31 -61.99 -19.12 -2.31
CA LEU A 31 -61.14 -20.23 -1.88
C LEU A 31 -61.59 -21.58 -2.47
N LYS A 32 -60.68 -22.57 -2.46
CA LYS A 32 -61.04 -23.91 -1.98
C LYS A 32 -59.92 -24.57 -1.17
N GLN A 33 -60.31 -25.08 -0.01
CA GLN A 33 -59.51 -25.74 1.02
C GLN A 33 -59.86 -27.24 1.02
N ASN A 34 -58.99 -28.13 1.51
CA ASN A 34 -59.33 -29.35 2.28
C ASN A 34 -58.11 -30.28 2.51
N ASP A 35 -57.41 -30.05 3.62
CA ASP A 35 -57.03 -31.09 4.60
C ASP A 35 -58.33 -31.62 5.29
N PRO A 36 -58.39 -32.69 6.15
CA PRO A 36 -57.45 -32.97 7.26
C PRO A 36 -57.34 -34.44 7.78
N ILE A 37 -56.87 -34.58 9.05
CA ILE A 37 -56.92 -35.71 10.02
C ILE A 37 -56.02 -36.96 9.73
N THR A 38 -55.32 -37.61 10.68
CA THR A 38 -55.45 -37.61 12.17
C THR A 38 -54.16 -37.98 12.94
N SER A 39 -53.91 -37.30 14.09
CA SER A 39 -53.22 -37.77 15.32
C SER A 39 -51.76 -38.28 15.26
N THR A 40 -50.97 -38.30 16.35
CA THR A 40 -51.32 -38.34 17.80
C THR A 40 -50.37 -37.50 18.69
N ARG A 41 -50.85 -37.07 19.87
CA ARG A 41 -50.08 -36.40 20.95
C ARG A 41 -49.49 -37.40 21.96
N LEU A 42 -48.48 -36.95 22.73
CA LEU A 42 -48.18 -37.12 24.18
C LEU A 42 -46.64 -36.93 24.34
N VAL A 43 -46.05 -36.10 25.20
CA VAL A 43 -46.33 -35.57 26.56
C VAL A 43 -46.05 -36.56 27.69
N SER A 44 -44.82 -36.57 28.21
CA SER A 44 -44.50 -36.63 29.64
C SER A 44 -43.00 -36.44 29.96
N SER A 45 -42.75 -35.98 31.19
CA SER A 45 -41.53 -36.10 32.03
C SER A 45 -42.04 -36.46 33.46
N PRO A 46 -41.25 -36.48 34.57
CA PRO A 46 -39.80 -36.35 34.78
C PRO A 46 -39.20 -37.46 35.71
N PHE A 47 -37.94 -37.28 36.19
CA PHE A 47 -37.26 -38.05 37.28
C PHE A 47 -36.97 -39.55 36.97
N GLU A 48 -36.06 -40.32 37.59
CA GLU A 48 -35.02 -40.22 38.67
C GLU A 48 -34.07 -41.47 38.48
N ASP A 49 -32.81 -41.60 38.94
CA ASP A 49 -31.79 -40.69 39.51
C ASP A 49 -30.35 -41.32 39.40
N GLU A 50 -29.34 -40.69 40.02
CA GLU A 50 -27.98 -41.13 40.40
C GLU A 50 -27.09 -41.92 39.42
N THR A 51 -26.03 -41.25 38.93
CA THR A 51 -24.66 -41.52 39.44
C THR A 51 -23.68 -40.40 39.01
N ILE A 52 -23.08 -39.68 39.96
CA ILE A 52 -22.19 -38.53 39.67
C ILE A 52 -20.82 -38.65 40.36
N ILE A 53 -19.77 -38.93 39.56
CA ILE A 53 -18.34 -38.84 39.93
C ILE A 53 -17.57 -38.47 38.64
N SER A 54 -16.69 -37.46 38.57
CA SER A 54 -16.37 -36.37 39.49
C SER A 54 -15.70 -35.23 38.70
N VAL A 55 -16.12 -33.98 38.92
CA VAL A 55 -15.36 -32.78 38.52
C VAL A 55 -14.67 -32.22 39.76
N ARG A 56 -13.35 -32.04 39.72
CA ARG A 56 -12.64 -31.20 40.71
C ARG A 56 -11.44 -30.43 40.13
N PRO A 57 -11.37 -29.10 40.35
CA PRO A 57 -10.17 -28.29 40.18
C PRO A 57 -9.40 -28.14 41.51
N LEU A 58 -8.14 -27.67 41.43
CA LEU A 58 -7.43 -26.93 42.49
C LEU A 58 -6.54 -25.89 41.78
N LEU A 59 -6.86 -24.58 41.80
CA LEU A 59 -6.86 -23.60 42.90
C LEU A 59 -5.46 -23.06 43.29
N SER A 60 -5.40 -21.72 43.33
CA SER A 60 -4.25 -20.89 43.72
C SER A 60 -4.02 -20.83 45.24
N ARG A 61 -2.78 -20.55 45.69
CA ARG A 61 -2.55 -19.92 47.01
C ARG A 61 -1.17 -19.27 47.18
N THR A 62 -1.20 -17.97 47.43
CA THR A 62 -0.34 -17.25 48.40
C THR A 62 -1.24 -16.83 49.58
N PRO A 63 -0.70 -16.33 50.71
CA PRO A 63 0.63 -16.49 51.31
C PRO A 63 0.54 -17.13 52.72
N SER A 64 1.66 -17.31 53.44
CA SER A 64 1.81 -16.97 54.88
C SER A 64 3.19 -17.36 55.45
N PHE A 65 3.49 -16.88 56.66
CA PHE A 65 4.80 -16.91 57.32
C PHE A 65 4.86 -17.88 58.52
N ALA A 66 6.07 -18.11 59.04
CA ALA A 66 6.42 -18.88 60.26
C ALA A 66 6.22 -20.41 60.21
N GLY A 67 7.09 -21.23 60.81
CA GLY A 67 8.37 -20.91 61.47
C GLY A 67 9.06 -22.17 62.07
N THR A 68 10.30 -22.02 62.56
CA THR A 68 11.01 -22.86 63.56
C THR A 68 10.84 -24.40 63.51
N THR A 69 11.88 -25.24 63.33
CA THR A 69 13.35 -24.99 63.30
C THR A 69 14.04 -26.10 62.43
N THR A 70 15.30 -26.61 62.55
CA THR A 70 16.35 -26.63 63.60
C THR A 70 17.76 -26.82 62.98
N THR A 71 18.74 -27.19 63.81
CA THR A 71 20.10 -27.74 63.58
C THR A 71 20.24 -28.83 62.50
N SER A 72 21.40 -29.08 61.87
CA SER A 72 22.75 -28.44 61.84
C SER A 72 23.52 -29.00 60.60
N SER A 73 24.72 -28.58 60.17
CA SER A 73 25.89 -27.97 60.85
C SER A 73 26.84 -27.27 59.84
N SER A 74 27.67 -26.33 60.36
CA SER A 74 29.01 -25.85 59.89
C SER A 74 29.41 -25.74 58.40
N ALA A 75 30.24 -24.80 57.93
CA ALA A 75 30.76 -23.47 58.38
C ALA A 75 31.61 -22.92 57.20
N SER A 76 31.54 -21.66 56.75
CA SER A 76 32.13 -20.45 57.37
C SER A 76 31.86 -19.28 56.39
N TYR A 77 31.38 -18.10 56.81
CA TYR A 77 32.11 -17.00 57.45
C TYR A 77 33.32 -16.42 56.67
N GLN A 78 33.06 -15.38 55.86
CA GLN A 78 33.50 -14.02 56.19
C GLN A 78 32.46 -12.98 55.70
N GLN A 79 32.51 -11.75 56.23
CA GLN A 79 31.39 -10.80 56.20
C GLN A 79 31.89 -9.34 56.38
N ARG A 80 31.05 -8.35 55.99
CA ARG A 80 31.15 -6.88 56.18
C ARG A 80 31.97 -6.13 55.09
N ARG A 81 31.67 -4.86 54.76
CA ARG A 81 30.69 -3.89 55.33
C ARG A 81 30.17 -2.89 54.27
N ARG A 82 28.97 -2.33 54.49
CA ARG A 82 28.38 -1.23 53.68
C ARG A 82 29.10 0.11 53.88
N ARG A 83 29.02 0.98 52.86
CA ARG A 83 28.73 2.43 52.97
C ARG A 83 27.67 2.82 51.93
N VAL A 84 27.19 4.07 51.95
CA VAL A 84 25.92 4.56 51.35
C VAL A 84 26.14 5.95 50.71
N ALA A 85 25.22 6.36 49.81
CA ALA A 85 25.15 7.62 49.05
C ALA A 85 26.09 7.70 47.81
N SER A 86 25.70 8.31 46.68
CA SER A 86 24.38 8.85 46.26
C SER A 86 24.31 9.05 44.72
N GLU A 87 23.09 9.06 44.18
CA GLU A 87 22.63 9.78 42.96
C GLU A 87 23.58 9.95 41.76
N ASN A 88 23.43 9.10 40.73
CA ASN A 88 22.89 9.50 39.41
C ASN A 88 22.91 8.31 38.43
N SER A 89 21.73 7.88 37.95
CA SER A 89 21.57 6.68 37.12
C SER A 89 20.70 6.94 35.89
N LEU A 90 21.26 7.61 34.87
CA LEU A 90 20.58 7.91 33.59
C LEU A 90 21.57 7.79 32.40
N SER A 91 22.13 6.59 32.20
CA SER A 91 23.09 6.33 31.10
C SER A 91 23.19 4.84 30.68
N SER A 92 22.15 4.03 30.90
CA SER A 92 22.22 2.57 30.69
C SER A 92 20.95 1.94 30.09
N LEU A 93 20.15 2.70 29.32
CA LEU A 93 18.93 2.22 28.67
C LEU A 93 18.82 2.59 27.18
N SER A 94 19.82 3.26 26.61
CA SER A 94 19.91 3.58 25.18
C SER A 94 20.39 2.39 24.33
N ASP A 95 21.29 1.57 24.87
CA ASP A 95 22.16 0.72 24.06
C ASP A 95 21.57 -0.67 23.79
N GLU A 96 20.72 -1.20 24.68
CA GLU A 96 20.07 -2.51 24.48
C GLU A 96 19.04 -2.49 23.34
N ALA A 97 18.40 -1.35 23.08
CA ALA A 97 17.44 -1.19 21.97
C ALA A 97 18.11 -1.27 20.58
N ILE A 98 19.42 -1.02 20.49
CA ILE A 98 20.20 -1.03 19.25
C ILE A 98 20.80 -2.44 18.97
N GLY A 99 20.54 -3.41 19.87
CA GLY A 99 21.24 -4.70 19.94
C GLY A 99 20.78 -5.84 19.00
N GLN A 100 19.76 -5.68 18.15
CA GLN A 100 19.26 -6.78 17.30
C GLN A 100 19.79 -6.78 15.86
N ARG A 101 21.02 -7.28 15.67
CA ARG A 101 21.50 -7.70 14.34
C ARG A 101 20.80 -8.98 13.88
N GLN A 102 19.75 -8.86 13.08
CA GLN A 102 19.24 -9.99 12.30
C GLN A 102 20.23 -10.34 11.18
N SER A 103 20.45 -11.64 10.94
CA SER A 103 21.46 -12.10 9.98
C SER A 103 20.89 -12.23 8.57
N LEU A 104 21.64 -11.69 7.60
CA LEU A 104 21.31 -11.65 6.16
C LEU A 104 20.89 -13.02 5.59
N ALA A 105 21.44 -14.12 6.12
CA ALA A 105 21.06 -15.49 5.75
C ALA A 105 19.54 -15.76 5.89
N ARG A 106 18.88 -15.27 6.96
CA ARG A 106 17.43 -15.46 7.16
C ARG A 106 16.57 -14.60 6.24
N GLU A 107 17.10 -13.51 5.68
CA GLU A 107 16.40 -12.76 4.61
C GLU A 107 16.50 -13.50 3.26
N VAL A 108 17.54 -14.32 3.03
CA VAL A 108 17.78 -15.05 1.77
C VAL A 108 16.97 -16.35 1.66
N ASP A 109 16.85 -17.12 2.75
CA ASP A 109 16.13 -18.43 2.77
C ASP A 109 14.65 -18.34 2.35
N HIS A 110 14.07 -17.14 2.32
CA HIS A 110 12.69 -16.90 1.89
C HIS A 110 12.56 -16.32 0.47
N ALA A 111 13.63 -15.73 -0.09
CA ALA A 111 13.64 -15.17 -1.45
C ALA A 111 14.20 -16.14 -2.52
N ALA A 112 15.02 -17.10 -2.11
CA ALA A 112 15.67 -18.06 -3.01
C ALA A 112 14.71 -18.91 -3.89
N PRO A 113 13.64 -19.54 -3.37
CA PRO A 113 12.77 -20.40 -4.20
C PRO A 113 11.95 -19.61 -5.22
N GLU A 114 11.50 -18.41 -4.87
CA GLU A 114 10.74 -17.52 -5.76
C GLU A 114 11.62 -17.07 -6.94
N THR A 115 12.84 -16.61 -6.66
CA THR A 115 13.82 -16.19 -7.66
C THR A 115 14.19 -17.32 -8.63
N PHE A 116 14.35 -18.54 -8.13
CA PHE A 116 14.65 -19.73 -8.94
C PHE A 116 13.51 -20.08 -9.91
N LEU A 117 12.26 -20.06 -9.44
CA LEU A 117 11.09 -20.33 -10.28
C LEU A 117 10.94 -19.28 -11.39
N LEU A 118 11.10 -17.99 -11.04
CA LEU A 118 10.96 -16.89 -11.98
C LEU A 118 12.06 -16.86 -13.05
N THR A 119 13.30 -17.13 -12.66
CA THR A 119 14.44 -17.21 -13.61
C THR A 119 14.20 -18.34 -14.62
N ARG A 120 13.71 -19.50 -14.15
CA ARG A 120 13.39 -20.66 -15.00
C ARG A 120 12.22 -20.39 -15.95
N LEU A 121 11.21 -19.62 -15.53
CA LEU A 121 10.10 -19.19 -16.41
C LEU A 121 10.57 -18.14 -17.43
N SER A 122 11.39 -17.18 -17.02
CA SER A 122 11.94 -16.14 -17.90
C SER A 122 12.82 -16.73 -19.01
N LEU A 123 13.69 -17.69 -18.66
CA LEU A 123 14.51 -18.41 -19.64
C LEU A 123 13.67 -19.25 -20.62
N LYS A 124 12.55 -19.83 -20.17
CA LYS A 124 11.59 -20.48 -21.08
C LYS A 124 10.94 -19.48 -22.05
N LEU A 125 10.49 -18.33 -21.56
CA LEU A 125 9.91 -17.27 -22.40
C LEU A 125 10.90 -16.78 -23.47
N LEU A 126 12.17 -16.57 -23.11
CA LEU A 126 13.23 -16.18 -24.06
C LEU A 126 13.49 -17.25 -25.14
N GLY A 127 13.25 -18.54 -24.82
CA GLY A 127 13.20 -19.62 -25.80
C GLY A 127 12.00 -19.51 -26.76
N TYR A 128 10.79 -19.35 -26.23
CA TYR A 128 9.57 -19.20 -27.05
C TYR A 128 9.57 -17.94 -27.94
N MET A 129 10.19 -16.84 -27.48
CA MET A 129 10.36 -15.60 -28.24
C MET A 129 11.45 -15.71 -29.33
N GLY A 130 12.08 -16.87 -29.53
CA GLY A 130 13.09 -17.10 -30.56
C GLY A 130 14.42 -16.39 -30.34
N ILE A 131 14.66 -15.82 -29.15
CA ILE A 131 15.90 -15.10 -28.82
C ILE A 131 17.03 -16.09 -28.50
N LEU A 132 16.70 -17.26 -27.95
CA LEU A 132 17.63 -18.37 -27.71
C LEU A 132 17.57 -19.42 -28.83
N VAL A 133 18.04 -19.05 -30.03
CA VAL A 133 18.32 -20.02 -31.10
C VAL A 133 19.47 -20.95 -30.65
N GLN A 134 19.30 -22.26 -30.86
CA GLN A 134 20.25 -23.34 -30.55
C GLN A 134 20.56 -23.57 -29.05
N TYR A 135 19.65 -24.25 -28.34
CA TYR A 135 19.91 -24.86 -27.02
C TYR A 135 19.70 -26.38 -26.94
N GLU A 136 19.63 -27.07 -28.09
CA GLU A 136 19.17 -28.47 -28.18
C GLU A 136 20.31 -29.53 -28.21
N LYS A 137 21.58 -29.15 -27.99
CA LYS A 137 22.74 -30.07 -28.14
C LYS A 137 23.83 -29.95 -27.05
N LEU A 138 23.46 -29.80 -25.77
CA LEU A 138 24.40 -29.88 -24.64
C LEU A 138 23.87 -30.73 -23.48
N GLU A 139 24.07 -32.06 -23.54
CA GLU A 139 23.84 -32.96 -22.39
C GLU A 139 24.84 -32.76 -21.22
N LEU A 140 25.86 -31.90 -21.36
CA LEU A 140 26.88 -31.66 -20.34
C LEU A 140 26.31 -31.14 -19.00
N LEU A 141 25.13 -30.52 -18.97
CA LEU A 141 24.55 -29.95 -17.75
C LEU A 141 24.03 -31.01 -16.75
N ARG A 142 24.04 -32.31 -17.10
CA ARG A 142 23.68 -33.39 -16.15
C ARG A 142 24.82 -33.83 -15.21
N SER A 143 26.07 -33.45 -15.46
CA SER A 143 27.22 -33.91 -14.63
C SER A 143 27.85 -32.83 -13.74
N ILE A 144 27.41 -31.58 -13.82
CA ILE A 144 27.88 -30.53 -12.91
C ILE A 144 27.27 -30.73 -11.52
N ARG A 145 28.06 -31.32 -10.60
CA ARG A 145 27.83 -31.10 -9.16
C ARG A 145 28.07 -29.62 -8.89
N ILE A 146 26.98 -28.87 -8.78
CA ILE A 146 27.02 -27.43 -8.48
C ILE A 146 27.61 -27.24 -7.09
N TYR A 147 28.83 -26.68 -7.03
CA TYR A 147 29.33 -26.06 -5.81
C TYR A 147 28.46 -24.83 -5.51
N SER A 148 27.81 -24.86 -4.34
CA SER A 148 27.12 -23.74 -3.65
C SER A 148 26.88 -22.48 -4.50
N MET A 149 25.75 -22.43 -5.23
CA MET A 149 25.28 -21.15 -5.79
C MET A 149 24.82 -20.18 -4.68
N ASP A 150 24.66 -20.68 -3.45
CA ASP A 150 24.55 -19.89 -2.23
C ASP A 150 25.78 -18.99 -2.01
N GLU A 151 26.97 -19.36 -2.53
CA GLU A 151 28.19 -18.54 -2.47
C GLU A 151 28.16 -17.37 -3.47
N TRP A 152 27.39 -17.50 -4.55
CA TRP A 152 27.13 -16.41 -5.49
C TRP A 152 26.06 -15.45 -4.94
N ILE A 153 24.95 -16.00 -4.45
CA ILE A 153 23.85 -15.23 -3.83
C ILE A 153 24.32 -14.49 -2.56
N ARG A 154 25.28 -15.04 -1.80
CA ARG A 154 25.89 -14.38 -0.63
C ARG A 154 26.63 -13.07 -0.94
N ASN A 155 26.98 -12.78 -2.20
CA ASN A 155 27.86 -11.66 -2.56
C ASN A 155 27.19 -10.55 -3.41
N GLU A 156 26.15 -10.84 -4.20
CA GLU A 156 25.62 -9.93 -5.25
C GLU A 156 24.27 -9.26 -4.90
N GLY A 157 24.17 -8.69 -3.69
CA GLY A 157 22.91 -8.13 -3.16
C GLY A 157 22.29 -6.96 -3.94
N LEU A 158 23.08 -6.20 -4.73
CA LEU A 158 22.56 -5.14 -5.60
C LEU A 158 21.92 -5.69 -6.89
N PHE A 159 22.50 -6.73 -7.49
CA PHE A 159 22.19 -7.12 -8.86
C PHE A 159 20.78 -7.68 -9.01
N SER A 160 20.27 -8.39 -8.00
CA SER A 160 18.93 -9.02 -8.03
C SER A 160 17.78 -7.98 -8.08
N ILE A 161 17.86 -6.91 -7.28
CA ILE A 161 16.83 -5.85 -7.26
C ILE A 161 16.83 -5.06 -8.58
N LEU A 162 18.01 -4.83 -9.15
CA LEU A 162 18.18 -4.10 -10.40
C LEU A 162 17.73 -4.92 -11.63
N LEU A 163 18.03 -6.21 -11.67
CA LEU A 163 17.51 -7.11 -12.70
C LEU A 163 15.99 -7.32 -12.59
N CYS A 164 15.42 -7.37 -11.38
CA CYS A 164 13.99 -7.57 -11.19
C CYS A 164 13.16 -6.46 -11.85
N ASN A 165 13.54 -5.19 -11.67
CA ASN A 165 12.87 -4.05 -12.30
C ASN A 165 12.90 -4.12 -13.85
N CYS A 166 14.03 -4.52 -14.44
CA CYS A 166 14.16 -4.64 -15.90
C CYS A 166 13.46 -5.88 -16.46
N SER A 167 13.48 -7.00 -15.73
CA SER A 167 12.97 -8.30 -16.17
C SER A 167 11.47 -8.45 -15.95
N TRP A 168 10.91 -7.89 -14.88
CA TRP A 168 9.47 -7.99 -14.59
C TRP A 168 8.63 -7.11 -15.52
N ALA A 169 9.17 -5.97 -15.97
CA ALA A 169 8.54 -5.17 -17.02
C ALA A 169 8.38 -5.96 -18.34
N ALA A 170 9.36 -6.79 -18.70
CA ALA A 170 9.26 -7.73 -19.82
C ALA A 170 8.27 -8.88 -19.53
N LEU A 171 8.22 -9.38 -18.29
CA LEU A 171 7.29 -10.45 -17.89
C LEU A 171 5.83 -10.00 -18.00
N VAL A 172 5.47 -8.82 -17.50
CA VAL A 172 4.10 -8.27 -17.62
C VAL A 172 3.73 -8.04 -19.09
N ALA A 173 4.66 -7.52 -19.91
CA ALA A 173 4.45 -7.39 -21.35
C ALA A 173 4.25 -8.74 -22.06
N SER A 174 4.91 -9.81 -21.61
CA SER A 174 4.91 -11.13 -22.30
C SER A 174 3.85 -12.12 -21.80
N VAL A 175 3.32 -11.96 -20.58
CA VAL A 175 2.17 -12.75 -20.09
C VAL A 175 0.86 -12.37 -20.79
N SER A 176 0.86 -11.29 -21.58
CA SER A 176 -0.33 -10.68 -22.18
C SER A 176 -0.97 -11.41 -23.36
N ASN A 177 -0.46 -12.59 -23.81
CA ASN A 177 -1.17 -13.43 -24.80
C ASN A 177 -0.61 -14.86 -24.92
N VAL A 178 -1.32 -15.86 -24.37
CA VAL A 178 -1.29 -17.26 -24.83
C VAL A 178 -2.71 -17.85 -24.72
N GLU A 179 -3.67 -17.28 -25.46
CA GLU A 179 -4.92 -17.97 -25.82
C GLU A 179 -5.67 -17.20 -26.94
N ASN A 180 -5.28 -17.45 -28.20
CA ASN A 180 -6.13 -17.19 -29.36
C ASN A 180 -5.58 -17.94 -30.59
N SER A 181 -5.99 -19.19 -30.74
CA SER A 181 -5.76 -20.02 -31.93
C SER A 181 -6.97 -20.92 -32.18
N GLY A 182 -8.13 -20.28 -32.34
CA GLY A 182 -9.35 -20.92 -32.84
C GLY A 182 -9.51 -20.65 -34.33
N ASP A 183 -9.50 -21.73 -35.11
CA ASP A 183 -9.81 -21.88 -36.54
C ASP A 183 -10.11 -20.63 -37.39
N PHE A 184 -9.23 -20.36 -38.37
CA PHE A 184 -9.66 -20.03 -39.73
C PHE A 184 -8.59 -20.46 -40.75
N GLU A 185 -8.90 -21.42 -41.62
CA GLU A 185 -8.01 -21.83 -42.70
C GLU A 185 -8.09 -20.88 -43.91
N GLY A 186 -6.93 -20.52 -44.45
CA GLY A 186 -6.78 -20.12 -45.86
C GLY A 186 -6.63 -18.62 -46.15
N GLN A 187 -5.54 -18.30 -46.88
CA GLN A 187 -5.38 -17.11 -47.72
C GLN A 187 -5.20 -15.70 -47.07
N PHE A 188 -4.36 -15.52 -46.04
CA PHE A 188 -3.92 -14.15 -45.63
C PHE A 188 -2.42 -13.93 -45.33
N PHE A 189 -1.56 -14.93 -45.57
CA PHE A 189 -0.18 -15.05 -45.05
C PHE A 189 0.84 -13.91 -45.29
N MET A 190 0.57 -12.94 -46.19
CA MET A 190 1.52 -11.87 -46.52
C MET A 190 1.30 -10.56 -45.76
N ALA A 191 0.08 -10.28 -45.28
CA ALA A 191 -0.21 -9.05 -44.53
C ALA A 191 0.21 -9.17 -43.05
N GLU A 192 -0.19 -10.26 -42.41
CA GLU A 192 0.13 -10.59 -41.00
C GLU A 192 1.64 -10.59 -40.76
N SER A 193 2.40 -11.13 -41.72
CA SER A 193 3.87 -11.14 -41.72
C SER A 193 4.51 -9.75 -41.59
N CYS A 194 3.81 -8.68 -42.00
CA CYS A 194 4.26 -7.30 -41.86
C CYS A 194 3.79 -6.69 -40.53
N GLU A 195 2.53 -6.87 -40.15
CA GLU A 195 2.00 -6.38 -38.87
C GLU A 195 2.70 -7.01 -37.66
N ILE A 196 2.95 -8.32 -37.66
CA ILE A 196 3.67 -9.02 -36.59
C ILE A 196 5.09 -8.43 -36.42
N ARG A 197 5.78 -8.10 -37.52
CA ARG A 197 7.09 -7.43 -37.48
C ARG A 197 7.00 -5.99 -36.95
N LEU A 198 5.98 -5.24 -37.34
CA LEU A 198 5.75 -3.87 -36.86
C LEU A 198 5.36 -3.82 -35.37
N VAL A 199 4.54 -4.77 -34.91
CA VAL A 199 4.19 -4.95 -33.49
C VAL A 199 5.43 -5.34 -32.70
N GLY A 200 6.20 -6.34 -33.16
CA GLY A 200 7.47 -6.73 -32.54
C GLY A 200 8.45 -5.58 -32.43
N TYR A 201 8.64 -4.80 -33.50
CA TYR A 201 9.50 -3.61 -33.50
C TYR A 201 9.04 -2.55 -32.51
N ARG A 202 7.73 -2.27 -32.41
CA ARG A 202 7.17 -1.32 -31.42
C ARG A 202 7.45 -1.77 -29.98
N TRP A 203 7.37 -3.07 -29.69
CA TRP A 203 7.71 -3.60 -28.36
C TRP A 203 9.21 -3.56 -28.07
N ILE A 204 10.07 -3.91 -29.05
CA ILE A 204 11.53 -3.80 -28.92
C ILE A 204 11.94 -2.35 -28.64
N MET A 205 11.39 -1.38 -29.38
CA MET A 205 11.69 0.04 -29.17
C MET A 205 11.21 0.54 -27.79
N ARG A 206 10.05 0.08 -27.31
CA ARG A 206 9.58 0.37 -25.94
C ARG A 206 10.49 -0.23 -24.86
N PHE A 207 10.93 -1.47 -25.04
CA PHE A 207 11.86 -2.14 -24.11
C PHE A 207 13.23 -1.45 -24.09
N LEU A 208 13.77 -1.07 -25.25
CA LEU A 208 15.01 -0.29 -25.35
C LEU A 208 14.88 1.09 -24.70
N ALA A 209 13.74 1.78 -24.90
CA ALA A 209 13.46 3.06 -24.23
C ALA A 209 13.41 2.90 -22.70
N LEU A 210 12.74 1.87 -22.19
CA LEU A 210 12.71 1.57 -20.75
C LEU A 210 14.10 1.23 -20.20
N GLY A 211 14.91 0.47 -20.95
CA GLY A 211 16.30 0.19 -20.59
C GLY A 211 17.15 1.46 -20.52
N CYS A 212 17.03 2.34 -21.51
CA CYS A 212 17.72 3.63 -21.53
C CYS A 212 17.28 4.56 -20.39
N TYR A 213 15.97 4.65 -20.11
CA TYR A 213 15.42 5.38 -18.96
C TYR A 213 16.00 4.85 -17.64
N SER A 214 15.99 3.53 -17.45
CA SER A 214 16.52 2.87 -16.25
C SER A 214 18.03 3.11 -16.07
N LEU A 215 18.80 3.06 -17.16
CA LEU A 215 20.25 3.37 -17.17
C LEU A 215 20.54 4.84 -16.81
N MET A 216 19.67 5.79 -17.18
CA MET A 216 19.84 7.20 -16.82
C MET A 216 19.51 7.49 -15.36
N LEU A 217 18.60 6.73 -14.73
CA LEU A 217 18.30 6.82 -13.30
C LEU A 217 19.22 5.95 -12.42
N PHE A 218 19.95 5.01 -13.01
CA PHE A 218 20.83 4.04 -12.33
C PHE A 218 21.81 4.67 -11.30
N PRO A 219 22.48 5.82 -11.54
CA PRO A 219 23.33 6.45 -10.53
C PRO A 219 22.55 6.91 -9.29
N GLY A 220 21.29 7.29 -9.45
CA GLY A 220 20.39 7.63 -8.34
C GLY A 220 19.97 6.39 -7.57
N PHE A 221 19.54 5.33 -8.27
CA PHE A 221 19.17 4.06 -7.65
C PHE A 221 20.32 3.41 -6.86
N ILE A 222 21.57 3.49 -7.33
CA ILE A 222 22.74 3.03 -6.56
C ILE A 222 22.89 3.80 -5.25
N GLN A 223 22.74 5.14 -5.27
CA GLN A 223 22.87 5.96 -4.06
C GLN A 223 21.76 5.68 -3.04
N VAL A 224 20.50 5.54 -3.50
CA VAL A 224 19.36 5.18 -2.64
C VAL A 224 19.51 3.76 -2.10
N GLY A 225 19.92 2.80 -2.93
CA GLY A 225 20.18 1.42 -2.50
C GLY A 225 21.33 1.32 -1.49
N TYR A 226 22.41 2.09 -1.69
CA TYR A 226 23.50 2.18 -0.71
C TYR A 226 23.01 2.75 0.62
N TYR A 227 22.20 3.82 0.59
CA TYR A 227 21.58 4.35 1.81
C TYR A 227 20.69 3.30 2.51
N TYR A 228 19.81 2.63 1.77
CA TYR A 228 18.90 1.61 2.28
C TYR A 228 19.62 0.42 2.95
N PHE A 229 20.71 -0.07 2.37
CA PHE A 229 21.43 -1.24 2.90
C PHE A 229 22.48 -0.92 3.97
N PHE A 230 23.14 0.24 3.91
CA PHE A 230 24.31 0.56 4.75
C PHE A 230 24.08 1.70 5.76
N SER A 231 22.96 2.42 5.71
CA SER A 231 22.63 3.44 6.72
C SER A 231 22.09 2.81 7.99
N GLY A 232 22.76 3.03 9.12
CA GLY A 232 22.26 2.68 10.45
C GLY A 232 21.01 3.45 10.90
N ARG A 233 20.43 4.30 10.04
CA ARG A 233 19.15 4.99 10.26
C ARG A 233 17.96 4.34 9.54
N VAL A 234 18.18 3.24 8.83
CA VAL A 234 17.10 2.48 8.18
C VAL A 234 16.91 1.17 8.93
N LEU A 235 15.89 1.13 9.80
CA LEU A 235 15.49 -0.10 10.49
C LEU A 235 14.60 -0.91 9.56
N ARG A 236 15.21 -1.87 8.86
CA ARG A 236 14.53 -2.70 7.85
C ARG A 236 13.72 -3.84 8.46
N SER A 237 12.71 -4.31 7.72
CA SER A 237 12.00 -5.57 7.96
C SER A 237 11.30 -5.67 9.34
N ILE A 238 10.88 -4.55 9.94
CA ILE A 238 10.14 -4.52 11.21
C ILE A 238 8.80 -5.25 11.04
N VAL A 239 8.51 -6.23 11.92
CA VAL A 239 7.29 -7.04 11.87
C VAL A 239 6.12 -6.26 12.46
N TYR A 240 5.05 -6.08 11.68
CA TYR A 240 3.80 -5.48 12.17
C TYR A 240 2.61 -6.46 12.19
N GLY A 241 2.75 -7.64 11.59
CA GLY A 241 1.68 -8.65 11.51
C GLY A 241 2.15 -10.00 10.96
N ASP A 242 1.22 -10.95 10.89
CA ASP A 242 1.51 -12.38 10.71
C ASP A 242 1.92 -12.76 9.27
N GLN A 243 1.46 -12.01 8.26
CA GLN A 243 1.76 -12.34 6.86
C GLN A 243 3.25 -12.10 6.55
N PRO A 244 3.85 -12.84 5.59
CA PRO A 244 5.26 -12.64 5.22
C PRO A 244 5.58 -11.19 4.82
N ARG A 245 4.60 -10.52 4.19
CA ARG A 245 4.68 -9.12 3.75
C ARG A 245 4.12 -8.09 4.74
N ASN A 246 3.68 -8.50 5.94
CA ASN A 246 3.37 -7.52 7.01
C ASN A 246 4.68 -7.02 7.66
N ARG A 247 5.46 -6.27 6.88
CA ARG A 247 6.75 -5.68 7.28
C ARG A 247 6.76 -4.19 6.98
N LEU A 248 7.53 -3.42 7.73
CA LEU A 248 7.82 -2.03 7.37
C LEU A 248 9.30 -1.71 7.52
N ASP A 249 9.76 -0.71 6.77
CA ASP A 249 11.10 -0.13 6.92
C ASP A 249 10.95 1.27 7.52
N LEU A 250 11.65 1.54 8.62
CA LEU A 250 11.57 2.80 9.34
C LEU A 250 12.83 3.64 9.13
N TYR A 251 12.63 4.86 8.64
CA TYR A 251 13.66 5.85 8.33
C TYR A 251 13.73 6.87 9.46
N LEU A 252 14.84 6.86 10.18
CA LEU A 252 15.08 7.70 11.36
C LEU A 252 15.83 8.99 10.98
N PRO A 253 15.42 10.17 11.48
CA PRO A 253 16.18 11.39 11.37
C PRO A 253 17.62 11.32 11.87
N LYS A 254 18.44 12.28 11.44
CA LYS A 254 19.77 12.50 12.01
C LYS A 254 19.71 12.98 13.47
N ASN A 255 18.69 13.79 13.78
CA ASN A 255 18.48 14.36 15.10
C ASN A 255 17.64 13.45 15.99
N THR A 256 18.09 13.22 17.22
CA THR A 256 17.37 12.44 18.25
C THR A 256 16.67 13.32 19.30
N ASP A 257 16.73 14.65 19.16
CA ASP A 257 16.17 15.59 20.13
C ASP A 257 14.62 15.61 20.05
N GLY A 258 14.00 14.92 21.01
CA GLY A 258 12.55 14.90 21.21
C GLY A 258 11.76 14.06 20.20
N PRO A 259 10.46 13.82 20.47
CA PRO A 259 9.58 13.08 19.56
C PRO A 259 9.46 13.75 18.19
N LYS A 260 9.60 12.97 17.11
CA LYS A 260 9.59 13.45 15.72
C LYS A 260 8.24 13.24 15.02
N PRO A 261 7.79 14.15 14.14
CA PRO A 261 6.63 13.89 13.28
C PRO A 261 6.86 12.65 12.40
N VAL A 262 5.79 11.93 12.07
CA VAL A 262 5.85 10.60 11.46
C VAL A 262 4.98 10.52 10.22
N VAL A 263 5.52 10.06 9.09
CA VAL A 263 4.75 9.70 7.89
C VAL A 263 4.66 8.18 7.78
N ALA A 264 3.46 7.62 7.98
CA ALA A 264 3.12 6.26 7.58
C ALA A 264 2.93 6.24 6.05
N PHE A 265 3.86 5.64 5.31
CA PHE A 265 3.87 5.69 3.84
C PHE A 265 3.49 4.34 3.21
N VAL A 266 2.48 4.34 2.35
CA VAL A 266 2.05 3.18 1.54
C VAL A 266 2.53 3.37 0.10
N THR A 267 3.52 2.58 -0.31
CA THR A 267 4.11 2.62 -1.66
C THR A 267 3.11 2.20 -2.73
N GLY A 268 3.19 2.77 -3.93
CA GLY A 268 2.47 2.29 -5.11
C GLY A 268 3.14 1.11 -5.80
N GLY A 269 2.59 0.73 -6.95
CA GLY A 269 3.05 -0.42 -7.75
C GLY A 269 1.92 -1.18 -8.45
N ALA A 270 0.91 -0.47 -8.95
CA ALA A 270 -0.25 -1.03 -9.68
C ALA A 270 -0.89 -2.28 -9.02
N TRP A 271 -0.92 -2.33 -7.68
CA TRP A 271 -1.43 -3.46 -6.86
C TRP A 271 -0.73 -4.83 -7.06
N ILE A 272 0.29 -4.91 -7.92
CA ILE A 272 0.97 -6.17 -8.33
C ILE A 272 2.45 -6.20 -7.90
N ILE A 273 3.13 -5.05 -7.89
CA ILE A 273 4.60 -4.97 -7.73
C ILE A 273 5.09 -4.02 -6.62
N GLY A 274 4.20 -3.44 -5.80
CA GLY A 274 4.61 -2.53 -4.73
C GLY A 274 5.52 -3.18 -3.69
N TYR A 275 6.39 -2.39 -3.05
CA TYR A 275 7.35 -2.87 -2.05
C TYR A 275 7.91 -1.71 -1.21
N LYS A 276 7.96 -1.86 0.12
CA LYS A 276 8.40 -0.83 1.08
C LYS A 276 9.72 -0.13 0.75
N ALA A 277 10.72 -0.84 0.20
CA ALA A 277 12.01 -0.23 -0.15
C ALA A 277 11.93 0.78 -1.30
N TRP A 278 10.83 0.83 -2.07
CA TRP A 278 10.59 1.89 -3.05
C TRP A 278 10.33 3.25 -2.38
N GLY A 279 9.91 3.24 -1.10
CA GLY A 279 9.83 4.44 -0.27
C GLY A 279 11.19 4.99 0.19
N SER A 280 12.31 4.31 -0.07
CA SER A 280 13.64 4.71 0.44
C SER A 280 14.05 6.14 0.09
N LEU A 281 13.69 6.63 -1.09
CA LEU A 281 14.05 7.99 -1.55
C LEU A 281 13.27 9.06 -0.77
N LEU A 282 11.96 8.88 -0.61
CA LEU A 282 11.11 9.74 0.21
C LEU A 282 11.50 9.67 1.70
N GLY A 283 11.73 8.45 2.21
CA GLY A 283 12.18 8.17 3.57
C GLY A 283 13.52 8.83 3.91
N GLN A 284 14.50 8.76 3.00
CA GLN A 284 15.74 9.52 3.13
C GLN A 284 15.47 11.03 3.21
N GLN A 285 14.76 11.61 2.25
CA GLN A 285 14.64 13.07 2.16
C GLN A 285 13.81 13.69 3.29
N LEU A 286 12.78 13.01 3.78
CA LEU A 286 12.03 13.44 4.96
C LEU A 286 12.84 13.26 6.26
N SER A 287 13.64 12.18 6.39
CA SER A 287 14.56 12.03 7.54
C SER A 287 15.72 13.05 7.55
N GLU A 288 16.07 13.63 6.40
CA GLU A 288 16.97 14.80 6.30
C GLU A 288 16.30 16.12 6.78
N ARG A 289 14.97 16.13 7.01
CA ARG A 289 14.18 17.25 7.55
C ARG A 289 13.51 16.92 8.90
N ASP A 290 14.14 16.10 9.73
CA ASP A 290 13.65 15.71 11.07
C ASP A 290 12.29 14.96 11.12
N ILE A 291 11.78 14.48 9.97
CA ILE A 291 10.54 13.71 9.86
C ILE A 291 10.87 12.21 9.76
N MET A 292 10.28 11.39 10.64
CA MET A 292 10.35 9.92 10.54
C MET A 292 9.42 9.40 9.44
N VAL A 293 9.83 8.34 8.73
CA VAL A 293 8.97 7.70 7.71
C VAL A 293 8.92 6.19 7.94
N ALA A 294 7.71 5.64 8.05
CA ALA A 294 7.47 4.19 8.15
C ALA A 294 6.88 3.69 6.83
N CYS A 295 7.71 3.06 5.99
CA CYS A 295 7.29 2.53 4.69
C CYS A 295 6.64 1.14 4.87
N ILE A 296 5.31 1.08 4.74
CA ILE A 296 4.48 -0.11 4.97
C ILE A 296 4.44 -0.97 3.70
N ASP A 297 4.85 -2.23 3.84
CA ASP A 297 4.70 -3.30 2.83
C ASP A 297 3.34 -3.98 2.97
N TYR A 298 2.86 -4.66 1.93
CA TYR A 298 1.56 -5.34 1.93
C TYR A 298 1.54 -6.49 0.92
N ARG A 299 0.54 -7.39 0.97
CA ARG A 299 0.34 -8.46 -0.03
C ARG A 299 -0.07 -7.88 -1.39
N ASN A 300 0.74 -8.09 -2.42
CA ASN A 300 0.40 -7.76 -3.80
C ASN A 300 -0.47 -8.86 -4.45
N TYR A 301 -1.18 -8.53 -5.54
CA TYR A 301 -1.82 -9.53 -6.39
C TYR A 301 -0.74 -10.37 -7.15
N PRO A 302 -0.88 -11.70 -7.26
CA PRO A 302 -2.00 -12.55 -6.83
C PRO A 302 -1.85 -13.17 -5.43
N GLN A 303 -0.89 -12.72 -4.60
CA GLN A 303 -0.73 -13.19 -3.21
C GLN A 303 -1.85 -12.70 -2.27
N GLY A 304 -2.57 -11.65 -2.67
CA GLY A 304 -3.80 -11.15 -2.05
C GLY A 304 -4.56 -10.22 -2.99
N THR A 305 -5.83 -9.97 -2.68
CA THR A 305 -6.72 -9.05 -3.42
C THR A 305 -6.84 -7.70 -2.70
N MET A 306 -7.63 -6.76 -3.22
CA MET A 306 -7.76 -5.41 -2.65
C MET A 306 -8.19 -5.41 -1.17
N SER A 307 -9.07 -6.31 -0.72
CA SER A 307 -9.40 -6.49 0.71
C SER A 307 -8.16 -6.81 1.55
N ASN A 308 -7.25 -7.65 1.05
CA ASN A 308 -6.02 -8.01 1.76
C ASN A 308 -5.02 -6.86 1.79
N MET A 309 -4.94 -6.06 0.72
CA MET A 309 -4.09 -4.86 0.68
C MET A 309 -4.56 -3.82 1.69
N VAL A 310 -5.88 -3.60 1.78
CA VAL A 310 -6.51 -2.68 2.75
C VAL A 310 -6.36 -3.19 4.19
N GLU A 311 -6.54 -4.49 4.42
CA GLU A 311 -6.30 -5.15 5.70
C GLU A 311 -4.83 -4.99 6.15
N ASP A 312 -3.88 -5.29 5.27
CA ASP A 312 -2.44 -5.19 5.53
C ASP A 312 -2.02 -3.75 5.80
N ALA A 313 -2.49 -2.78 5.00
CA ALA A 313 -2.19 -1.37 5.21
C ALA A 313 -2.79 -0.86 6.53
N SER A 314 -4.05 -1.21 6.85
CA SER A 314 -4.69 -0.84 8.12
C SER A 314 -3.94 -1.41 9.33
N LYS A 315 -3.44 -2.65 9.26
CA LYS A 315 -2.55 -3.25 10.27
C LYS A 315 -1.21 -2.51 10.39
N GLY A 316 -0.62 -2.09 9.27
CA GLY A 316 0.62 -1.29 9.26
C GLY A 316 0.45 0.10 9.88
N ILE A 317 -0.65 0.78 9.55
CA ILE A 317 -1.01 2.08 10.15
C ILE A 317 -1.26 1.91 11.66
N SER A 318 -1.98 0.85 12.06
CA SER A 318 -2.22 0.50 13.46
C SER A 318 -0.91 0.32 14.23
N PHE A 319 0.09 -0.35 13.66
CA PHE A 319 1.41 -0.45 14.26
C PHE A 319 2.06 0.92 14.43
N VAL A 320 2.08 1.78 13.39
CA VAL A 320 2.68 3.12 13.50
C VAL A 320 2.00 3.94 14.60
N CYS A 321 0.67 4.02 14.59
CA CYS A 321 -0.12 4.76 15.58
C CYS A 321 0.10 4.29 17.03
N ASN A 322 0.39 3.01 17.25
CA ASN A 322 0.54 2.43 18.60
C ASN A 322 1.99 2.23 19.06
N LYS A 323 2.96 2.15 18.13
CA LYS A 323 4.35 1.73 18.43
C LYS A 323 5.42 2.74 18.07
N ILE A 324 5.14 3.78 17.29
CA ILE A 324 6.23 4.67 16.82
C ILE A 324 6.95 5.44 17.94
N ALA A 325 6.30 5.63 19.09
CA ALA A 325 6.92 6.19 20.30
C ALA A 325 8.12 5.36 20.80
N GLU A 326 8.11 4.04 20.61
CA GLU A 326 9.23 3.14 20.96
C GLU A 326 10.47 3.37 20.07
N TYR A 327 10.31 4.11 18.97
CA TYR A 327 11.35 4.45 18.01
C TYR A 327 11.66 5.97 17.94
N GLY A 328 11.11 6.77 18.86
CA GLY A 328 11.30 8.22 18.91
C GLY A 328 10.31 9.07 18.09
N GLY A 329 9.24 8.48 17.56
CA GLY A 329 8.17 9.22 16.87
C GLY A 329 7.12 9.78 17.83
N ASP A 330 6.50 10.89 17.45
CA ASP A 330 5.37 11.48 18.18
C ASP A 330 4.04 10.83 17.72
N PRO A 331 3.34 10.06 18.57
CA PRO A 331 2.05 9.46 18.22
C PRO A 331 0.92 10.50 18.03
N ASN A 332 1.15 11.77 18.36
CA ASN A 332 0.22 12.88 18.13
C ASN A 332 0.50 13.65 16.82
N ARG A 333 1.60 13.32 16.11
CA ARG A 333 2.01 13.92 14.83
C ARG A 333 2.20 12.84 13.76
N VAL A 334 1.28 11.88 13.72
CA VAL A 334 1.23 10.84 12.68
C VAL A 334 0.47 11.35 11.46
N TYR A 335 1.08 11.24 10.30
CA TYR A 335 0.54 11.58 8.99
C TYR A 335 0.44 10.31 8.16
N LEU A 336 -0.64 10.16 7.38
CA LEU A 336 -0.77 9.05 6.43
C LEU A 336 -0.39 9.56 5.05
N MET A 337 0.42 8.82 4.29
CA MET A 337 0.73 9.15 2.91
C MET A 337 0.65 7.90 2.03
N GLY A 338 0.16 8.03 0.81
CA GLY A 338 0.17 6.94 -0.15
C GLY A 338 0.35 7.43 -1.58
N GLN A 339 1.14 6.70 -2.36
CA GLN A 339 1.48 7.04 -3.74
C GLN A 339 0.83 6.06 -4.73
N SER A 340 0.21 6.56 -5.81
CA SER A 340 -0.43 5.74 -6.86
C SER A 340 -1.40 4.69 -6.29
N ALA A 341 -1.20 3.41 -6.60
CA ALA A 341 -1.94 2.29 -6.01
C ALA A 341 -1.93 2.28 -4.47
N GLY A 342 -0.83 2.71 -3.83
CA GLY A 342 -0.73 2.87 -2.38
C GLY A 342 -1.51 4.07 -1.85
N GLY A 343 -1.67 5.12 -2.67
CA GLY A 343 -2.60 6.23 -2.42
C GLY A 343 -4.04 5.74 -2.35
N HIS A 344 -4.45 4.93 -3.34
CA HIS A 344 -5.75 4.25 -3.35
C HIS A 344 -5.94 3.34 -2.12
N ILE A 345 -4.98 2.45 -1.83
CA ILE A 345 -5.05 1.53 -0.66
C ILE A 345 -5.15 2.32 0.65
N ALA A 346 -4.35 3.37 0.85
CA ALA A 346 -4.38 4.20 2.05
C ALA A 346 -5.72 4.92 2.24
N ALA A 347 -6.32 5.45 1.16
CA ALA A 347 -7.64 6.06 1.23
C ALA A 347 -8.75 5.03 1.55
N CYS A 348 -8.70 3.84 0.94
CA CYS A 348 -9.61 2.73 1.29
C CYS A 348 -9.46 2.29 2.75
N ALA A 349 -8.23 2.16 3.27
CA ALA A 349 -7.97 1.82 4.66
C ALA A 349 -8.48 2.88 5.64
N LEU A 350 -8.29 4.16 5.32
CA LEU A 350 -8.78 5.29 6.11
C LEU A 350 -10.32 5.36 6.14
N VAL A 351 -10.97 5.18 4.98
CA VAL A 351 -12.44 5.21 4.87
C VAL A 351 -13.08 3.96 5.52
N GLU A 352 -12.57 2.75 5.28
CA GLU A 352 -13.05 1.56 5.98
C GLU A 352 -12.87 1.68 7.51
N GLN A 353 -11.78 2.28 7.98
CA GLN A 353 -11.52 2.48 9.40
C GLN A 353 -12.49 3.49 10.01
N ALA A 354 -12.74 4.64 9.36
CA ALA A 354 -13.74 5.60 9.79
C ALA A 354 -15.17 5.01 9.84
N ILE A 355 -15.50 4.07 8.92
CA ILE A 355 -16.77 3.33 8.95
C ILE A 355 -16.84 2.39 10.16
N LYS A 356 -15.75 1.70 10.50
CA LYS A 356 -15.66 0.81 11.68
C LYS A 356 -15.82 1.59 12.99
N GLU A 357 -15.26 2.81 13.09
CA GLU A 357 -15.40 3.71 14.24
C GLU A 357 -16.78 4.40 14.31
N ALA A 358 -17.45 4.59 13.17
CA ALA A 358 -18.80 5.13 13.12
C ALA A 358 -19.87 4.09 13.48
N GLY A 359 -19.62 2.81 13.23
CA GLY A 359 -20.52 1.71 13.61
C GLY A 359 -20.63 1.51 15.13
N GLU A 360 -21.59 0.70 15.55
CA GLU A 360 -21.73 0.27 16.94
C GLU A 360 -21.22 -1.18 17.08
N GLY A 361 -20.30 -1.42 18.03
CA GLY A 361 -19.80 -2.76 18.37
C GLY A 361 -18.49 -3.19 17.71
N GLY A 362 -17.86 -2.37 16.85
CA GLY A 362 -16.53 -2.65 16.31
C GLY A 362 -15.41 -2.34 17.31
N SER A 363 -14.63 -3.34 17.71
CA SER A 363 -13.36 -3.11 18.43
C SER A 363 -12.27 -2.72 17.42
N THR A 364 -11.72 -1.52 17.56
CA THR A 364 -10.68 -0.98 16.66
C THR A 364 -9.32 -0.99 17.33
N THR A 365 -8.27 -1.23 16.55
CA THR A 365 -6.87 -1.25 17.05
C THR A 365 -6.16 0.10 16.90
N TRP A 366 -6.74 1.03 16.16
CA TRP A 366 -6.31 2.42 16.02
C TRP A 366 -7.54 3.31 15.77
N SER A 367 -7.34 4.63 15.74
CA SER A 367 -8.38 5.60 15.35
C SER A 367 -7.91 6.50 14.21
N VAL A 368 -8.80 6.79 13.26
CA VAL A 368 -8.54 7.81 12.22
C VAL A 368 -8.20 9.19 12.80
N LEU A 369 -8.66 9.49 14.03
CA LEU A 369 -8.35 10.74 14.74
C LEU A 369 -6.88 10.85 15.18
N GLN A 370 -6.10 9.77 15.12
CA GLN A 370 -4.64 9.81 15.33
C GLN A 370 -3.90 10.35 14.10
N ILE A 371 -4.55 10.41 12.92
CA ILE A 371 -3.95 10.89 11.68
C ILE A 371 -4.16 12.40 11.55
N LYS A 372 -3.08 13.19 11.64
CA LYS A 372 -3.08 14.65 11.53
C LYS A 372 -3.55 15.14 10.15
N THR A 373 -3.17 14.44 9.07
CA THR A 373 -3.55 14.69 7.67
C THR A 373 -3.24 13.44 6.83
N TYR A 374 -4.03 13.18 5.79
CA TYR A 374 -3.73 12.20 4.73
C TYR A 374 -3.23 12.90 3.45
N PHE A 375 -2.09 12.43 2.95
CA PHE A 375 -1.45 12.90 1.71
C PHE A 375 -1.60 11.86 0.60
N GLY A 376 -2.40 12.16 -0.42
CA GLY A 376 -2.59 11.30 -1.59
C GLY A 376 -1.77 11.78 -2.78
N LEU A 377 -0.78 10.99 -3.23
CA LEU A 377 0.13 11.38 -4.31
C LEU A 377 -0.15 10.60 -5.60
N SER A 378 -0.66 11.26 -6.64
CA SER A 378 -1.09 10.68 -7.92
C SER A 378 -1.95 9.42 -7.75
N GLY A 379 -2.90 9.44 -6.82
CA GLY A 379 -3.80 8.32 -6.53
C GLY A 379 -5.06 8.28 -7.40
N GLY A 380 -5.66 7.10 -7.53
CA GLY A 380 -6.97 6.88 -8.16
C GLY A 380 -8.04 6.55 -7.12
N TYR A 381 -9.19 7.25 -7.17
CA TYR A 381 -10.17 7.25 -6.07
C TYR A 381 -11.61 6.89 -6.48
N ASN A 382 -11.88 6.83 -7.78
CA ASN A 382 -13.15 6.40 -8.35
C ASN A 382 -12.88 5.37 -9.45
N LEU A 383 -13.03 4.08 -9.13
CA LEU A 383 -12.55 3.03 -10.02
C LEU A 383 -13.40 2.87 -11.28
N PHE A 384 -14.70 3.20 -11.22
CA PHE A 384 -15.59 3.18 -12.39
C PHE A 384 -15.04 4.05 -13.54
N ASN A 385 -14.49 5.21 -13.22
CA ASN A 385 -13.87 6.13 -14.18
C ASN A 385 -12.50 5.63 -14.69
N LEU A 386 -11.91 4.63 -14.03
CA LEU A 386 -10.53 4.19 -14.24
C LEU A 386 -10.40 2.78 -14.85
N VAL A 387 -11.43 1.92 -14.82
CA VAL A 387 -11.37 0.55 -15.40
C VAL A 387 -10.92 0.59 -16.88
N ASP A 388 -11.67 1.30 -17.72
CA ASP A 388 -11.42 1.32 -19.16
C ASP A 388 -10.22 2.23 -19.51
N TYR A 389 -9.92 3.23 -18.67
CA TYR A 389 -8.67 3.98 -18.74
C TYR A 389 -7.47 3.03 -18.54
N PHE A 390 -7.37 2.34 -17.41
CA PHE A 390 -6.30 1.40 -17.11
C PHE A 390 -6.17 0.30 -18.16
N HIS A 391 -7.29 -0.21 -18.68
CA HIS A 391 -7.28 -1.15 -19.79
C HIS A 391 -6.59 -0.57 -21.04
N SER A 392 -6.90 0.67 -21.44
CA SER A 392 -6.24 1.36 -22.56
C SER A 392 -4.74 1.64 -22.32
N ARG A 393 -4.33 1.74 -21.05
CA ARG A 393 -2.93 1.96 -20.64
C ARG A 393 -2.12 0.66 -20.48
N GLY A 394 -2.77 -0.51 -20.52
CA GLY A 394 -2.14 -1.84 -20.52
C GLY A 394 -2.40 -2.70 -19.29
N LEU A 395 -3.14 -2.22 -18.29
CA LEU A 395 -3.61 -3.01 -17.16
C LEU A 395 -5.01 -3.55 -17.50
N TYR A 396 -5.04 -4.72 -18.14
CA TYR A 396 -6.26 -5.35 -18.67
C TYR A 396 -7.42 -5.40 -17.68
N ARG A 397 -8.65 -5.12 -18.15
CA ARG A 397 -9.88 -5.13 -17.35
C ARG A 397 -10.08 -6.44 -16.56
N SER A 398 -9.75 -7.59 -17.14
CA SER A 398 -9.80 -8.89 -16.46
C SER A 398 -8.87 -8.96 -15.24
N ILE A 399 -7.63 -8.49 -15.36
CA ILE A 399 -6.65 -8.44 -14.25
C ILE A 399 -7.08 -7.40 -13.22
N PHE A 400 -7.50 -6.21 -13.66
CA PHE A 400 -7.95 -5.14 -12.77
C PHE A 400 -9.16 -5.57 -11.93
N LEU A 401 -10.19 -6.17 -12.55
CA LEU A 401 -11.35 -6.70 -11.83
C LEU A 401 -10.99 -7.89 -10.94
N SER A 402 -9.98 -8.69 -11.28
CA SER A 402 -9.47 -9.77 -10.42
C SER A 402 -8.75 -9.24 -9.17
N ILE A 403 -8.03 -8.10 -9.28
CA ILE A 403 -7.45 -7.39 -8.12
C ILE A 403 -8.56 -6.83 -7.24
N MET A 404 -9.58 -6.22 -7.85
CA MET A 404 -10.66 -5.49 -7.18
C MET A 404 -11.85 -6.37 -6.74
N GLU A 405 -11.72 -7.70 -6.78
CA GLU A 405 -12.75 -8.66 -6.30
C GLU A 405 -14.07 -8.60 -7.10
N GLY A 406 -13.99 -8.34 -8.40
CA GLY A 406 -15.13 -8.30 -9.33
C GLY A 406 -15.69 -6.89 -9.59
N GLU A 407 -16.60 -6.78 -10.56
CA GLU A 407 -17.17 -5.49 -10.99
C GLU A 407 -18.13 -4.89 -9.93
N GLU A 408 -18.92 -5.73 -9.25
CA GLU A 408 -19.75 -5.35 -8.09
C GLU A 408 -18.93 -4.69 -6.95
N SER A 409 -17.69 -5.15 -6.77
CA SER A 409 -16.79 -4.70 -5.70
C SER A 409 -16.15 -3.34 -5.99
N LEU A 410 -16.24 -2.81 -7.22
CA LEU A 410 -15.72 -1.49 -7.57
C LEU A 410 -16.31 -0.37 -6.72
N ARG A 411 -17.58 -0.49 -6.28
CA ARG A 411 -18.19 0.47 -5.34
C ARG A 411 -17.50 0.43 -3.97
N ARG A 412 -17.16 -0.76 -3.47
CA ARG A 412 -16.46 -0.94 -2.18
C ARG A 412 -15.01 -0.45 -2.21
N PHE A 413 -14.39 -0.42 -3.38
CA PHE A 413 -13.03 0.09 -3.56
C PHE A 413 -12.97 1.45 -4.28
N SER A 414 -14.04 2.24 -4.24
CA SER A 414 -14.03 3.63 -4.73
C SER A 414 -14.28 4.60 -3.57
N PRO A 415 -13.23 5.09 -2.87
CA PRO A 415 -13.36 6.07 -1.79
C PRO A 415 -14.24 7.27 -2.15
N GLU A 416 -14.11 7.79 -3.37
CA GLU A 416 -14.91 8.91 -3.89
C GLU A 416 -16.42 8.60 -3.92
N VAL A 417 -16.80 7.35 -4.22
CA VAL A 417 -18.21 6.91 -4.26
C VAL A 417 -18.73 6.57 -2.86
N ILE A 418 -17.87 6.11 -1.95
CA ILE A 418 -18.25 5.73 -0.58
C ILE A 418 -18.54 6.96 0.28
N VAL A 419 -17.72 8.01 0.21
CA VAL A 419 -17.92 9.22 1.03
C VAL A 419 -19.20 9.99 0.68
N GLN A 420 -19.81 9.70 -0.48
CA GLN A 420 -21.10 10.25 -0.90
C GLN A 420 -22.31 9.49 -0.33
N ASP A 421 -22.14 8.33 0.31
CA ASP A 421 -23.27 7.57 0.85
C ASP A 421 -23.85 8.29 2.10
N PRO A 422 -25.12 8.73 2.08
CA PRO A 422 -25.68 9.55 3.16
C PRO A 422 -25.77 8.80 4.50
N ASN A 423 -25.78 7.47 4.48
CA ASN A 423 -25.79 6.64 5.69
C ASN A 423 -24.43 6.69 6.41
N LEU A 424 -23.35 7.00 5.69
CA LEU A 424 -21.98 7.03 6.20
C LEU A 424 -21.54 8.41 6.72
N LYS A 425 -22.46 9.40 6.80
CA LYS A 425 -22.15 10.77 7.23
C LYS A 425 -21.37 10.85 8.57
N LYS A 426 -21.65 9.95 9.53
CA LYS A 426 -20.88 9.85 10.78
C LYS A 426 -19.41 9.45 10.52
N ALA A 427 -19.17 8.45 9.67
CA ALA A 427 -17.82 8.03 9.28
C ALA A 427 -17.08 9.15 8.52
N VAL A 428 -17.75 9.77 7.55
CA VAL A 428 -17.19 10.89 6.78
C VAL A 428 -16.75 12.04 7.70
N SER A 429 -17.52 12.34 8.75
CA SER A 429 -17.16 13.37 9.74
C SER A 429 -15.97 13.04 10.66
N LEU A 430 -15.48 11.79 10.65
CA LEU A 430 -14.26 11.38 11.36
C LEU A 430 -13.00 11.47 10.48
N LEU A 431 -13.15 11.68 9.16
CA LEU A 431 -12.00 11.72 8.27
C LEU A 431 -11.08 12.91 8.59
N PRO A 432 -9.75 12.70 8.63
CA PRO A 432 -8.79 13.77 8.85
C PRO A 432 -8.75 14.71 7.64
N PRO A 433 -8.02 15.84 7.71
CA PRO A 433 -7.73 16.66 6.54
C PRO A 433 -7.06 15.84 5.43
N ILE A 434 -7.38 16.15 4.18
CA ILE A 434 -6.89 15.42 3.00
C ILE A 434 -6.22 16.40 2.05
N VAL A 435 -4.99 16.14 1.64
CA VAL A 435 -4.27 16.94 0.64
C VAL A 435 -3.82 16.01 -0.48
N LEU A 436 -4.25 16.31 -1.71
CA LEU A 436 -4.02 15.47 -2.88
C LEU A 436 -3.04 16.15 -3.85
N PHE A 437 -1.88 15.54 -4.03
CA PHE A 437 -0.81 16.01 -4.91
C PHE A 437 -0.90 15.28 -6.25
N HIS A 438 -0.93 15.99 -7.38
CA HIS A 438 -0.98 15.36 -8.70
C HIS A 438 -0.26 16.19 -9.77
N GLY A 439 0.40 15.54 -10.73
CA GLY A 439 0.97 16.21 -11.90
C GLY A 439 -0.07 16.40 -13.01
N THR A 440 -0.11 17.56 -13.68
CA THR A 440 -1.10 17.81 -14.75
C THR A 440 -0.83 17.01 -16.04
N ALA A 441 0.39 16.50 -16.21
CA ALA A 441 0.81 15.64 -17.31
C ALA A 441 0.91 14.16 -16.89
N ASP A 442 0.26 13.77 -15.78
CA ASP A 442 0.21 12.38 -15.33
C ASP A 442 -0.54 11.52 -16.36
N TYR A 443 0.23 10.67 -17.05
CA TYR A 443 -0.29 9.78 -18.09
C TYR A 443 -0.59 8.38 -17.54
N SER A 444 -0.39 8.15 -16.24
CA SER A 444 -0.61 6.85 -15.58
C SER A 444 -1.91 6.84 -14.76
N ILE A 445 -2.27 7.96 -14.11
CA ILE A 445 -3.61 8.24 -13.56
C ILE A 445 -3.99 9.68 -13.95
N PRO A 446 -5.21 9.98 -14.42
CA PRO A 446 -5.58 11.36 -14.73
C PRO A 446 -5.62 12.24 -13.47
N ALA A 447 -5.07 13.46 -13.57
CA ALA A 447 -5.10 14.47 -12.49
C ALA A 447 -6.51 14.78 -11.98
N ASP A 448 -7.52 14.69 -12.86
CA ASP A 448 -8.92 14.83 -12.52
C ASP A 448 -9.39 13.82 -11.45
N SER A 449 -8.74 12.66 -11.27
CA SER A 449 -9.11 11.76 -10.16
C SER A 449 -8.77 12.31 -8.79
N SER A 450 -7.72 13.13 -8.64
CA SER A 450 -7.46 13.82 -7.37
C SER A 450 -8.33 15.06 -7.21
N LYS A 451 -8.60 15.78 -8.31
CA LYS A 451 -9.49 16.94 -8.28
C LYS A 451 -10.94 16.55 -7.93
N SER A 452 -11.51 15.57 -8.64
CA SER A 452 -12.86 15.01 -8.38
C SER A 452 -13.00 14.53 -6.94
N PHE A 453 -11.99 13.83 -6.42
CA PHE A 453 -12.03 13.34 -5.04
C PHE A 453 -11.97 14.49 -4.01
N ALA A 454 -11.13 15.52 -4.22
CA ALA A 454 -11.09 16.70 -3.35
C ALA A 454 -12.42 17.49 -3.39
N GLU A 455 -12.97 17.76 -4.57
CA GLU A 455 -14.25 18.45 -4.75
C GLU A 455 -15.41 17.65 -4.11
N THR A 456 -15.40 16.33 -4.28
CA THR A 456 -16.36 15.41 -3.65
C THR A 456 -16.25 15.46 -2.11
N LEU A 457 -15.04 15.33 -1.56
CA LEU A 457 -14.78 15.40 -0.12
C LEU A 457 -15.22 16.74 0.49
N GLN A 458 -14.95 17.86 -0.19
CA GLN A 458 -15.43 19.19 0.20
C GLN A 458 -16.96 19.25 0.23
N SER A 459 -17.63 18.70 -0.78
CA SER A 459 -19.10 18.71 -0.87
C SER A 459 -19.80 17.95 0.26
N VAL A 460 -19.14 16.93 0.84
CA VAL A 460 -19.64 16.17 2.00
C VAL A 460 -19.11 16.71 3.35
N GLY A 461 -18.33 17.80 3.33
CA GLY A 461 -17.90 18.54 4.52
C GLY A 461 -16.53 18.17 5.10
N VAL A 462 -15.74 17.36 4.39
CA VAL A 462 -14.35 17.05 4.78
C VAL A 462 -13.42 18.17 4.34
N ARG A 463 -12.41 18.51 5.15
CA ARG A 463 -11.36 19.47 4.76
C ARG A 463 -10.40 18.81 3.77
N ALA A 464 -10.72 18.91 2.48
CA ALA A 464 -9.89 18.40 1.39
C ALA A 464 -9.35 19.52 0.48
N GLU A 465 -8.16 19.32 -0.06
CA GLU A 465 -7.52 20.18 -1.07
C GLU A 465 -6.86 19.32 -2.15
N SER A 466 -6.76 19.83 -3.38
CA SER A 466 -5.91 19.23 -4.42
C SER A 466 -4.94 20.27 -4.98
N ILE A 467 -3.65 19.92 -4.98
CA ILE A 467 -2.54 20.77 -5.42
C ILE A 467 -1.97 20.14 -6.68
N LEU A 468 -2.16 20.83 -7.80
CA LEU A 468 -1.76 20.37 -9.13
C LEU A 468 -0.43 20.99 -9.55
N TYR A 469 0.51 20.15 -10.00
CA TYR A 469 1.85 20.56 -10.42
C TYR A 469 1.95 20.56 -11.94
N GLU A 470 2.07 21.77 -12.51
CA GLU A 470 2.00 21.96 -13.96
C GLU A 470 3.16 21.28 -14.71
N GLY A 471 2.82 20.57 -15.78
CA GLY A 471 3.76 19.84 -16.64
C GLY A 471 4.40 18.59 -16.02
N LYS A 472 4.03 18.19 -14.80
CA LYS A 472 4.59 17.01 -14.12
C LYS A 472 3.87 15.73 -14.52
N THR A 473 4.60 14.66 -14.80
CA THR A 473 4.05 13.31 -15.04
C THR A 473 3.92 12.52 -13.74
N HIS A 474 3.48 11.24 -13.83
CA HIS A 474 3.35 10.36 -12.68
C HIS A 474 4.65 10.28 -11.89
N THR A 475 5.74 9.95 -12.58
CA THR A 475 7.04 9.68 -11.94
C THR A 475 7.81 10.92 -11.51
N ASP A 476 7.48 12.11 -12.01
CA ASP A 476 8.25 13.31 -11.66
C ASP A 476 8.22 13.58 -10.15
N LEU A 477 7.02 13.58 -9.55
CA LEU A 477 6.80 14.00 -8.16
C LEU A 477 7.44 13.08 -7.10
N PHE A 478 7.49 11.76 -7.33
CA PHE A 478 8.05 10.80 -6.37
C PHE A 478 9.40 10.19 -6.76
N LEU A 479 9.89 10.44 -7.98
CA LEU A 479 11.15 9.88 -8.47
C LEU A 479 12.06 10.93 -9.09
N GLN A 480 11.63 11.66 -10.13
CA GLN A 480 12.55 12.49 -10.91
C GLN A 480 12.92 13.80 -10.19
N ASP A 481 11.98 14.54 -9.61
CA ASP A 481 12.27 15.73 -8.81
C ASP A 481 13.02 15.40 -7.50
N PRO A 482 12.64 14.35 -6.75
CA PRO A 482 13.48 13.82 -5.66
C PRO A 482 14.90 13.46 -6.09
N MET A 483 15.13 12.81 -7.25
CA MET A 483 16.48 12.53 -7.75
C MET A 483 17.22 13.78 -8.27
N ARG A 484 16.51 14.80 -8.77
CA ARG A 484 17.05 16.09 -9.19
C ARG A 484 17.63 16.87 -8.00
N GLY A 485 17.03 16.72 -6.82
CA GLY A 485 17.42 17.47 -5.62
C GLY A 485 17.22 18.98 -5.78
N GLY A 486 17.80 19.75 -4.88
CA GLY A 486 17.49 21.17 -4.72
C GLY A 486 16.00 21.39 -4.39
N ASN A 487 15.50 22.56 -4.78
CA ASN A 487 14.11 22.98 -4.63
C ASN A 487 13.15 22.05 -5.40
N ASP A 488 11.99 21.81 -4.81
CA ASP A 488 10.95 20.90 -5.27
C ASP A 488 9.67 21.23 -4.52
N ARG A 489 8.72 21.82 -5.27
CA ARG A 489 7.52 22.39 -4.70
C ARG A 489 6.66 21.37 -3.96
N MET A 490 6.58 20.11 -4.43
CA MET A 490 5.76 19.10 -3.75
C MET A 490 6.37 18.70 -2.40
N PHE A 491 7.70 18.59 -2.35
CA PHE A 491 8.41 18.36 -1.10
C PHE A 491 8.31 19.57 -0.14
N GLU A 492 8.41 20.79 -0.66
CA GLU A 492 8.27 22.05 0.10
C GLU A 492 6.84 22.21 0.67
N ASP A 493 5.81 22.02 -0.15
CA ASP A 493 4.40 22.07 0.26
C ASP A 493 4.10 20.97 1.32
N LEU A 494 4.60 19.74 1.13
CA LEU A 494 4.46 18.62 2.08
C LEU A 494 5.11 18.91 3.45
N VAL A 495 6.37 19.37 3.46
CA VAL A 495 7.08 19.69 4.72
C VAL A 495 6.45 20.89 5.43
N SER A 496 6.03 21.91 4.68
CA SER A 496 5.33 23.07 5.25
C SER A 496 4.02 22.69 5.95
N ILE A 497 3.31 21.67 5.49
CA ILE A 497 2.10 21.16 6.16
C ILE A 497 2.46 20.36 7.41
N ILE A 498 3.47 19.47 7.33
CA ILE A 498 3.91 18.62 8.47
C ILE A 498 4.48 19.44 9.63
N HIS A 499 5.10 20.59 9.32
CA HIS A 499 5.66 21.54 10.29
C HIS A 499 4.79 22.79 10.51
N SER A 500 3.54 22.83 10.03
CA SER A 500 2.64 23.99 10.15
C SER A 500 2.46 24.51 11.60
N ASP A 501 2.40 23.61 12.58
CA ASP A 501 2.25 23.93 14.01
C ASP A 501 3.61 24.11 14.76
N ASP A 502 4.75 23.95 14.08
CA ASP A 502 6.08 23.78 14.67
C ASP A 502 7.08 24.85 14.19
N ARG A 503 7.14 25.96 14.93
CA ARG A 503 8.02 27.11 14.60
C ARG A 503 9.51 26.79 14.62
N GLU A 504 9.93 25.82 15.43
CA GLU A 504 11.34 25.43 15.46
C GLU A 504 11.70 24.60 14.23
N ALA A 505 10.82 23.70 13.79
CA ALA A 505 11.01 22.96 12.56
C ALA A 505 10.97 23.90 11.34
N GLN A 506 10.01 24.84 11.28
CA GLN A 506 9.96 25.89 10.24
C GLN A 506 11.27 26.68 10.14
N ALA A 507 11.78 27.20 11.26
CA ALA A 507 13.04 27.94 11.29
C ALA A 507 14.26 27.07 10.92
N LYS A 508 14.23 25.76 11.20
CA LYS A 508 15.25 24.81 10.73
C LYS A 508 15.14 24.56 9.22
N ASP A 509 13.94 24.48 8.66
CA ASP A 509 13.70 24.26 7.22
C ASP A 509 14.11 25.45 6.36
N GLU A 510 13.91 26.69 6.83
CA GLU A 510 14.33 27.93 6.17
C GLU A 510 15.86 28.02 5.99
N VAL A 511 16.63 27.52 6.97
CA VAL A 511 18.11 27.52 6.93
C VAL A 511 18.73 26.19 6.48
N ALA A 512 17.92 25.17 6.23
CA ALA A 512 18.39 23.84 5.85
C ALA A 512 18.98 23.85 4.43
N PRO A 513 20.03 23.05 4.16
CA PRO A 513 20.65 23.00 2.85
C PRO A 513 19.65 22.51 1.77
N PRO A 514 19.83 22.94 0.51
CA PRO A 514 19.09 22.37 -0.62
C PRO A 514 19.30 20.84 -0.68
N ARG A 515 18.24 20.08 -0.95
CA ARG A 515 18.28 18.61 -0.97
C ARG A 515 19.38 18.11 -1.91
N ARG A 516 20.06 17.03 -1.52
CA ARG A 516 21.14 16.44 -2.33
C ARG A 516 20.62 15.99 -3.71
N ARG A 517 21.25 16.50 -4.78
CA ARG A 517 21.08 15.97 -6.14
C ARG A 517 21.68 14.57 -6.22
N LEU A 518 20.90 13.61 -6.70
CA LEU A 518 21.33 12.22 -6.90
C LEU A 518 21.65 11.92 -8.38
N VAL A 519 20.92 12.54 -9.31
CA VAL A 519 21.10 12.38 -10.77
C VAL A 519 21.31 13.74 -11.44
N PRO A 520 22.29 13.88 -12.37
CA PRO A 520 22.47 15.10 -13.16
C PRO A 520 21.23 15.47 -13.98
N GLU A 521 20.90 16.76 -14.05
CA GLU A 521 19.62 17.21 -14.62
C GLU A 521 19.43 16.84 -16.11
N PHE A 522 20.51 16.88 -16.89
CA PHE A 522 20.47 16.49 -18.31
C PHE A 522 20.13 15.00 -18.49
N MET A 523 20.46 14.14 -17.53
CA MET A 523 20.12 12.71 -17.57
C MET A 523 18.64 12.50 -17.27
N LEU A 524 18.06 13.26 -16.33
CA LEU A 524 16.63 13.26 -16.05
C LEU A 524 15.82 13.80 -17.24
N GLN A 525 16.22 14.96 -17.79
CA GLN A 525 15.60 15.54 -18.98
C GLN A 525 15.69 14.62 -20.20
N LEU A 526 16.76 13.84 -20.35
CA LEU A 526 16.89 12.85 -21.43
C LEU A 526 16.05 11.60 -21.15
N ALA A 527 16.00 11.10 -19.91
CA ALA A 527 15.17 9.97 -19.52
C ALA A 527 13.68 10.26 -19.78
N HIS A 528 13.20 11.41 -19.33
CA HIS A 528 11.83 11.89 -19.54
C HIS A 528 11.48 12.00 -21.04
N ARG A 529 12.43 12.41 -21.91
CA ARG A 529 12.25 12.42 -23.38
C ARG A 529 12.24 11.04 -24.02
N VAL A 530 12.93 10.06 -23.42
CA VAL A 530 13.02 8.68 -23.94
C VAL A 530 11.80 7.85 -23.50
N SER A 531 11.31 8.05 -22.28
CA SER A 531 10.16 7.32 -21.73
C SER A 531 9.37 8.19 -20.73
N PRO A 532 8.42 9.01 -21.19
CA PRO A 532 7.51 9.73 -20.28
C PRO A 532 6.51 8.75 -19.63
N PHE A 533 6.60 8.64 -18.30
CA PHE A 533 5.79 7.77 -17.42
C PHE A 533 4.82 8.57 -16.54
#